data_AF-A0A2A3YHB6-F1
#
_entry.id   AF-A0A2A3YHB6-F1
#
_cell.length_a   1.000
_cell.length_b   1.000
_cell.length_c   1.000
_cell.angle_alpha   90.00
_cell.angle_beta   90.00
_cell.angle_gamma   90.00
#
_symmetry.space_group_name_H-M   'P 1'
#
loop_
_entity.id
_entity.type
_entity.pdbx_description
1 polymer ?
#
loop_
_entity_poly.entity_id
_entity_poly.type
_entity_poly.pdbx_seq_one_letter_code
_entity_poly.pdbx_strand_id
1 'polypeptide(L)'
;MNTTTSRHRGSAASLPADARSIRLRLAHLDQDQADLERARQLLQLGRASLEDDPREAFELVHRAALRGAGILVARANRDRRRKLPLNVWTALERLDEEDARRALELAPFVTERGRLDRDSTAQPDPHLLQHHIEQTAQHLQSVSERVLSDLPDSMTALAG
;
A
#
# COMPACT_ATOMS: atom_id res chain seq x y z
N MET A 1 18.35 -28.65 -57.57
CA MET A 1 18.74 -27.31 -57.11
C MET A 1 17.86 -26.98 -55.92
N ASN A 2 18.43 -27.03 -54.71
CA ASN A 2 17.69 -26.86 -53.46
C ASN A 2 17.84 -25.41 -52.98
N THR A 3 16.74 -24.67 -52.90
CA THR A 3 16.75 -23.31 -52.34
C THR A 3 16.29 -23.35 -50.90
N THR A 4 17.27 -23.19 -50.01
CA THR A 4 17.15 -23.13 -48.55
C THR A 4 16.50 -21.82 -48.10
N THR A 5 15.62 -21.96 -47.11
CA THR A 5 14.94 -20.95 -46.29
C THR A 5 15.85 -19.85 -45.71
N SER A 6 15.32 -18.62 -45.58
CA SER A 6 15.75 -17.69 -44.51
C SER A 6 14.52 -17.07 -43.86
N ARG A 7 14.15 -17.58 -42.68
CA ARG A 7 13.17 -16.98 -41.78
C ARG A 7 13.85 -15.81 -41.08
N HIS A 8 13.41 -14.60 -41.42
CA HIS A 8 13.76 -13.37 -40.71
C HIS A 8 13.05 -13.37 -39.34
N ARG A 9 13.68 -14.00 -38.33
CA ARG A 9 13.27 -13.81 -36.93
C ARG A 9 13.74 -12.43 -36.49
N GLY A 10 12.78 -11.60 -36.12
CA GLY A 10 13.02 -10.26 -35.59
C GLY A 10 14.03 -10.28 -34.46
N SER A 11 15.04 -9.43 -34.58
CA SER A 11 15.89 -9.04 -33.48
C SER A 11 15.02 -8.25 -32.51
N ALA A 12 14.46 -8.93 -31.51
CA ALA A 12 13.95 -8.28 -30.32
C ALA A 12 15.15 -7.65 -29.62
N ALA A 13 15.42 -6.39 -29.94
CA ALA A 13 16.50 -5.62 -29.35
C ALA A 13 16.41 -5.74 -27.82
N SER A 14 17.39 -6.41 -27.24
CA SER A 14 17.62 -6.47 -25.81
C SER A 14 17.76 -5.03 -25.33
N LEU A 15 16.73 -4.51 -24.66
CA LEU A 15 16.85 -3.25 -23.96
C LEU A 15 18.06 -3.33 -23.03
N PRO A 16 18.93 -2.30 -23.00
CA PRO A 16 20.04 -2.27 -22.07
C PRO A 16 19.48 -2.51 -20.66
N ALA A 17 20.17 -3.31 -19.84
CA ALA A 17 19.67 -3.76 -18.54
C ALA A 17 19.14 -2.61 -17.66
N ASP A 18 19.71 -1.42 -17.83
CA ASP A 18 19.32 -0.17 -17.17
C ASP A 18 17.94 0.34 -17.60
N ALA A 19 17.57 0.24 -18.87
CA ALA A 19 16.24 0.64 -19.33
C ALA A 19 15.14 -0.29 -18.77
N ARG A 20 15.46 -1.59 -18.62
CA ARG A 20 14.52 -2.55 -18.00
C ARG A 20 14.37 -2.30 -16.50
N SER A 21 15.47 -2.02 -15.79
CA SER A 21 15.43 -1.73 -14.35
C SER A 21 14.67 -0.43 -14.06
N ILE A 22 14.85 0.62 -14.87
CA ILE A 22 14.09 1.87 -14.77
C ILE A 22 12.59 1.63 -14.98
N ARG A 23 12.20 0.90 -16.03
CA ARG A 23 10.78 0.60 -16.29
C ARG A 23 10.13 -0.17 -15.14
N LEU A 24 10.85 -1.13 -14.56
CA LEU A 24 10.36 -1.89 -13.41
C LEU A 24 10.15 -0.97 -12.19
N ARG A 25 11.09 -0.06 -11.93
CA ARG A 25 10.96 0.92 -10.84
C ARG A 25 9.78 1.87 -11.05
N LEU A 26 9.59 2.38 -12.27
CA LEU A 26 8.43 3.21 -12.61
C LEU A 26 7.11 2.44 -12.42
N ALA A 27 7.03 1.20 -12.92
CA ALA A 27 5.83 0.37 -12.73
C ALA A 27 5.52 0.10 -11.25
N HIS A 28 6.55 -0.09 -10.43
CA HIS A 28 6.39 -0.21 -8.98
C HIS A 28 5.89 1.08 -8.32
N LEU A 29 6.39 2.23 -8.76
CA LEU A 29 5.94 3.53 -8.27
C LEU A 29 4.48 3.79 -8.65
N ASP A 30 4.12 3.57 -9.92
CA ASP A 30 2.74 3.73 -10.41
C ASP A 30 1.77 2.85 -9.60
N GLN A 31 2.18 1.61 -9.32
CA GLN A 31 1.40 0.70 -8.49
C GLN A 31 1.24 1.21 -7.05
N ASP A 32 2.33 1.69 -6.42
CA ASP A 32 2.29 2.22 -5.06
C ASP A 32 1.41 3.47 -4.96
N GLN A 33 1.48 4.36 -5.95
CA GLN A 33 0.65 5.56 -6.04
C GLN A 33 -0.83 5.20 -6.23
N ALA A 34 -1.15 4.26 -7.11
CA ALA A 34 -2.52 3.80 -7.32
C ALA A 34 -3.09 3.10 -6.07
N ASP A 35 -2.26 2.33 -5.35
CA ASP A 35 -2.66 1.74 -4.07
C ASP A 35 -2.93 2.79 -2.99
N LEU A 36 -2.09 3.83 -2.92
CA LEU A 36 -2.24 4.93 -1.98
C LEU A 36 -3.49 5.77 -2.28
N GLU A 37 -3.77 6.04 -3.56
CA GLU A 37 -4.98 6.74 -3.98
C GLU A 37 -6.23 5.96 -3.58
N ARG A 38 -6.27 4.65 -3.83
CA ARG A 38 -7.38 3.79 -3.38
C ARG A 38 -7.54 3.79 -1.87
N ALA A 39 -6.44 3.80 -1.11
CA ALA A 39 -6.50 3.92 0.35
C ALA A 39 -7.12 5.26 0.80
N ARG A 40 -6.76 6.37 0.14
CA ARG A 40 -7.33 7.70 0.42
C ARG A 40 -8.81 7.77 0.06
N GLN A 41 -9.22 7.18 -1.05
CA GLN A 41 -10.63 7.08 -1.45
C GLN A 41 -11.45 6.32 -0.41
N LEU A 42 -10.94 5.18 0.09
CA LEU A 42 -11.58 4.43 1.17
C LEU A 42 -11.73 5.26 2.45
N LEU A 43 -10.69 5.99 2.85
CA LEU A 43 -10.74 6.88 4.01
C LEU A 43 -11.75 8.01 3.83
N GLN A 44 -11.83 8.59 2.63
CA GLN A 44 -12.81 9.63 2.31
C GLN A 44 -14.24 9.10 2.37
N LEU A 45 -14.50 7.92 1.80
CA LEU A 45 -15.80 7.26 1.90
C LEU A 45 -16.15 6.95 3.36
N GLY A 46 -15.19 6.43 4.14
CA GLY A 46 -15.40 6.16 5.56
C GLY A 46 -15.78 7.41 6.36
N ARG A 47 -15.16 8.56 6.05
CA ARG A 47 -15.55 9.85 6.65
C ARG A 47 -16.96 10.29 6.25
N ALA A 48 -17.33 10.09 4.99
CA ALA A 48 -18.65 10.45 4.49
C ALA A 48 -19.76 9.58 5.11
N SER A 49 -19.47 8.31 5.42
CA SER A 49 -20.42 7.38 6.05
C SER A 49 -20.52 7.51 7.56
N LEU A 50 -19.75 8.40 8.20
CA LEU A 50 -19.59 8.42 9.66
C LEU A 50 -20.92 8.63 10.42
N GLU A 51 -21.80 9.49 9.90
CA GLU A 51 -23.08 9.81 10.54
C GLU A 51 -24.18 8.79 10.18
N ASP A 52 -24.17 8.30 8.94
CA ASP A 52 -25.23 7.45 8.39
C ASP A 52 -25.04 5.96 8.71
N ASP A 53 -23.81 5.46 8.60
CA ASP A 53 -23.43 4.07 8.86
C ASP A 53 -22.03 4.00 9.50
N PRO A 54 -21.95 4.19 10.83
CA PRO A 54 -20.68 4.15 11.56
C PRO A 54 -19.93 2.82 11.39
N ARG A 55 -20.65 1.72 11.18
CA ARG A 55 -20.07 0.40 11.04
C ARG A 55 -19.38 0.24 9.68
N GLU A 56 -20.04 0.65 8.59
CA GLU A 56 -19.40 0.69 7.28
C GLU A 56 -18.25 1.71 7.27
N ALA A 57 -18.41 2.86 7.93
CA ALA A 57 -17.34 3.83 8.11
C ALA A 57 -16.09 3.19 8.75
N PHE A 58 -16.27 2.41 9.83
CA PHE A 58 -15.20 1.71 10.50
C PHE A 58 -14.49 0.71 9.57
N GLU A 59 -15.25 -0.11 8.82
CA GLU A 59 -14.68 -1.08 7.88
C GLU A 59 -13.92 -0.42 6.73
N LEU A 60 -14.44 0.69 6.17
CA LEU A 60 -13.78 1.46 5.12
C LEU A 60 -12.44 2.04 5.61
N VAL A 61 -12.43 2.62 6.81
CA VAL A 61 -11.20 3.14 7.44
C VAL A 61 -10.21 2.02 7.70
N HIS A 62 -10.67 0.87 8.20
CA HIS A 62 -9.80 -0.29 8.43
C HIS A 62 -9.17 -0.81 7.13
N ARG A 63 -9.96 -0.89 6.04
CA ARG A 63 -9.45 -1.27 4.71
C ARG A 63 -8.43 -0.25 4.18
N ALA A 64 -8.65 1.05 4.43
CA ALA A 64 -7.67 2.09 4.08
C ALA A 64 -6.34 1.88 4.83
N ALA A 65 -6.39 1.60 6.14
CA ALA A 65 -5.21 1.31 6.96
C ALA A 65 -4.46 0.07 6.46
N LEU A 66 -5.18 -1.03 6.17
CA LEU A 66 -4.63 -2.26 5.60
C LEU A 66 -3.93 -1.99 4.27
N ARG A 67 -4.53 -1.18 3.39
CA ARG A 67 -3.96 -0.86 2.09
C ARG A 67 -2.67 -0.06 2.24
N GLY A 68 -2.68 0.97 3.09
CA GLY A 68 -1.47 1.77 3.39
C GLY A 68 -0.32 0.92 3.92
N ALA A 69 -0.58 0.05 4.90
CA ALA A 69 0.43 -0.87 5.43
C ALA A 69 0.89 -1.91 4.38
N GLY A 70 -0.03 -2.38 3.54
CA GLY A 70 0.27 -3.29 2.44
C GLY A 70 1.28 -2.73 1.44
N ILE A 71 1.25 -1.42 1.18
CA ILE A 71 2.25 -0.75 0.34
C ILE A 71 3.65 -0.90 0.94
N LEU A 72 3.82 -0.59 2.23
CA LEU A 72 5.11 -0.68 2.92
C LEU A 72 5.65 -2.11 2.93
N VAL A 73 4.78 -3.09 3.23
CA VAL A 73 5.13 -4.52 3.22
C VAL A 73 5.50 -4.99 1.82
N ALA A 74 4.75 -4.58 0.78
CA ALA A 74 5.05 -4.92 -0.60
C ALA A 74 6.40 -4.35 -1.05
N ARG A 75 6.67 -3.07 -0.74
CA ARG A 75 7.94 -2.39 -0.99
C ARG A 75 9.10 -3.14 -0.33
N ALA A 76 9.00 -3.38 0.97
CA ALA A 76 10.04 -4.09 1.72
C ALA A 76 10.23 -5.54 1.26
N ASN A 77 9.22 -6.16 0.64
CA ASN A 77 9.34 -7.49 0.07
C ASN A 77 10.05 -7.51 -1.29
N ARG A 78 10.19 -6.38 -2.01
CA ARG A 78 10.86 -6.34 -3.32
C ARG A 78 12.32 -6.77 -3.23
N ASP A 79 13.01 -6.36 -2.16
CA ASP A 79 14.45 -6.60 -1.97
C ASP A 79 14.75 -7.79 -1.04
N ARG A 80 13.72 -8.44 -0.49
CA ARG A 80 13.89 -9.54 0.45
C ARG A 80 14.01 -10.90 -0.23
N ARG A 81 15.02 -11.68 0.17
CA ARG A 81 15.16 -13.10 -0.18
C ARG A 81 14.06 -13.97 0.44
N ARG A 82 13.67 -13.69 1.69
CA ARG A 82 12.56 -14.39 2.38
C ARG A 82 11.44 -13.38 2.62
N LYS A 83 10.25 -13.69 2.09
CA LYS A 83 9.09 -12.80 2.21
C LYS A 83 8.64 -12.68 3.67
N LEU A 84 8.07 -11.51 3.97
CA LEU A 84 7.40 -11.22 5.24
C LEU A 84 6.17 -12.12 5.44
N PRO A 85 5.68 -12.24 6.69
CA PRO A 85 4.42 -12.90 7.00
C PRO A 85 3.25 -12.36 6.18
N LEU A 86 2.22 -13.21 5.96
CA LEU A 86 1.01 -12.82 5.25
C LEU A 86 0.13 -11.85 6.05
N ASN A 87 0.16 -11.94 7.38
CA ASN A 87 -0.50 -10.97 8.24
C ASN A 87 0.27 -9.65 8.16
N VAL A 88 -0.38 -8.60 7.64
CA VAL A 88 0.24 -7.30 7.39
C VAL A 88 0.70 -6.62 8.67
N TRP A 89 0.00 -6.78 9.80
CA TRP A 89 0.40 -6.21 11.08
C TRP A 89 1.66 -6.90 11.62
N THR A 90 1.70 -8.23 11.59
CA THR A 90 2.92 -9.00 11.92
C THR A 90 4.07 -8.73 10.94
N ALA A 91 3.75 -8.33 9.70
CA ALA A 91 4.76 -7.95 8.73
C ALA A 91 5.36 -6.58 9.03
N LEU A 92 4.55 -5.60 9.47
CA LEU A 92 5.01 -4.27 9.91
C LEU A 92 5.96 -4.36 11.11
N GLU A 93 5.67 -5.25 12.08
CA GLU A 93 6.56 -5.52 13.23
C GLU A 93 7.99 -5.94 12.83
N ARG A 94 8.18 -6.41 11.60
CA ARG A 94 9.48 -6.87 11.06
C ARG A 94 10.13 -5.86 10.11
N LEU A 95 9.58 -4.65 10.01
CA LEU A 95 10.16 -3.55 9.25
C LEU A 95 11.10 -2.75 10.16
N ASP A 96 10.82 -1.46 10.35
CA ASP A 96 11.56 -0.56 11.23
C ASP A 96 10.78 -0.27 12.53
N GLU A 97 11.36 0.55 13.41
CA GLU A 97 10.76 0.86 14.72
C GLU A 97 9.44 1.64 14.57
N GLU A 98 9.34 2.52 13.57
CA GLU A 98 8.14 3.31 13.31
C GLU A 98 6.98 2.41 12.86
N ASP A 99 7.25 1.50 11.90
CA ASP A 99 6.27 0.54 11.41
C ASP A 99 5.86 -0.47 12.51
N ALA A 100 6.79 -0.90 13.36
CA ALA A 100 6.48 -1.76 14.50
C ALA A 100 5.60 -1.05 15.54
N ARG A 101 5.90 0.22 15.85
CA ARG A 101 5.06 1.04 16.72
C ARG A 101 3.66 1.21 16.13
N ARG A 102 3.57 1.43 14.82
CA ARG A 102 2.28 1.53 14.13
C ARG A 102 1.45 0.26 14.26
N ALA A 103 2.06 -0.91 14.14
CA ALA A 103 1.37 -2.19 14.32
C ALA A 103 0.75 -2.30 15.73
N LEU A 104 1.47 -1.85 16.76
CA LEU A 104 0.97 -1.82 18.14
C LEU A 104 -0.20 -0.85 18.31
N GLU A 105 -0.10 0.35 17.75
CA GLU A 105 -1.17 1.35 17.78
C GLU A 105 -2.45 0.90 17.10
N LEU A 106 -2.38 -0.03 16.14
CA LEU A 106 -3.56 -0.58 15.47
C LEU A 106 -4.30 -1.67 16.28
N ALA A 107 -3.67 -2.24 17.31
CA ALA A 107 -4.24 -3.36 18.07
C ALA A 107 -5.65 -3.07 18.65
N PRO A 108 -5.95 -1.85 19.18
CA PRO A 108 -7.30 -1.51 19.61
C PRO A 108 -8.34 -1.59 18.49
N PHE A 109 -8.01 -1.13 17.28
CA PHE A 109 -8.97 -1.17 16.15
C PHE A 109 -9.15 -2.59 15.61
N VAL A 110 -8.11 -3.42 15.62
CA VAL A 110 -8.22 -4.84 15.25
C VAL A 110 -9.12 -5.59 16.24
N THR A 111 -8.95 -5.31 17.53
CA THR A 111 -9.81 -5.85 18.59
C THR A 111 -11.26 -5.43 18.41
N GLU A 112 -11.49 -4.14 18.15
CA GLU A 112 -12.83 -3.60 17.91
C GLU A 112 -13.47 -4.20 16.66
N ARG A 113 -12.73 -4.30 15.56
CA ARG A 113 -13.19 -4.99 14.35
C ARG A 113 -13.64 -6.41 14.65
N GLY A 114 -12.81 -7.17 15.37
CA GLY A 114 -13.14 -8.53 15.76
C GLY A 114 -14.37 -8.62 16.68
N ARG A 115 -14.68 -7.58 17.47
CA ARG A 115 -15.93 -7.48 18.24
C ARG A 115 -17.12 -7.24 17.32
N LEU A 116 -17.01 -6.29 16.39
CA LEU A 116 -18.05 -5.99 15.41
C LEU A 116 -18.34 -7.21 14.53
N ASP A 117 -17.33 -7.92 14.04
CA ASP A 117 -17.52 -9.13 13.21
C ASP A 117 -18.31 -10.23 13.92
N ARG A 118 -18.19 -10.34 15.25
CA ARG A 118 -18.90 -11.34 16.07
C ARG A 118 -20.34 -10.96 16.40
N ASP A 119 -20.68 -9.67 16.35
CA ASP A 119 -22.01 -9.15 16.65
C ASP A 119 -22.45 -8.15 15.59
N SER A 120 -23.36 -8.56 14.70
CA SER A 120 -23.85 -7.73 13.61
C SER A 120 -24.70 -6.54 14.07
N THR A 121 -25.16 -6.53 15.32
CA THR A 121 -25.96 -5.44 15.90
C THR A 121 -25.12 -4.42 16.65
N ALA A 122 -23.86 -4.77 16.96
CA ALA A 122 -22.93 -3.88 17.61
C ALA A 122 -22.55 -2.69 16.72
N GLN A 123 -22.48 -1.52 17.35
CA GLN A 123 -21.93 -0.29 16.78
C GLN A 123 -20.50 -0.06 17.27
N PRO A 124 -19.61 0.53 16.44
CA PRO A 124 -18.26 0.88 16.86
C PRO A 124 -18.29 1.91 17.99
N ASP A 125 -17.29 1.88 18.86
CA ASP A 125 -17.02 3.00 19.78
C ASP A 125 -16.76 4.29 18.96
N PRO A 126 -17.55 5.37 19.14
CA PRO A 126 -17.40 6.59 18.35
C PRO A 126 -16.05 7.28 18.53
N HIS A 127 -15.48 7.28 19.74
CA HIS A 127 -14.17 7.88 19.99
C HIS A 127 -13.07 7.04 19.35
N LEU A 128 -13.20 5.71 19.41
CA LEU A 128 -12.25 4.82 18.77
C LEU A 128 -12.30 4.93 17.24
N LEU A 129 -13.49 5.08 16.66
CA LEU A 129 -13.66 5.31 15.21
C LEU A 129 -13.04 6.64 14.78
N GLN A 130 -13.30 7.73 15.51
CA GLN A 130 -12.68 9.03 15.23
C GLN A 130 -11.15 8.94 15.30
N HIS A 131 -10.62 8.30 16.34
CA HIS A 131 -9.19 8.08 16.49
C HIS A 131 -8.60 7.23 15.35
N HIS A 132 -9.33 6.21 14.91
CA HIS A 132 -8.92 5.36 13.79
C HIS A 132 -8.82 6.15 12.48
N ILE A 133 -9.78 7.06 12.22
CA ILE A 133 -9.77 7.95 11.06
C ILE A 133 -8.53 8.85 11.07
N GLU A 134 -8.23 9.47 12.21
CA GLU A 134 -7.10 10.38 12.38
C GLU A 134 -5.77 9.65 12.18
N GLN A 135 -5.59 8.53 12.87
CA GLN A 135 -4.37 7.75 12.76
C GLN A 135 -4.19 7.15 11.36
N THR A 136 -5.26 6.73 10.70
CA THR A 136 -5.18 6.24 9.31
C THR A 136 -4.81 7.37 8.36
N ALA A 137 -5.35 8.58 8.56
CA ALA A 137 -4.97 9.73 7.75
C ALA A 137 -3.47 10.06 7.88
N GLN A 138 -2.96 10.08 9.12
CA GLN A 138 -1.54 10.30 9.40
C GLN A 138 -0.67 9.21 8.76
N HIS A 139 -1.07 7.94 8.89
CA HIS A 139 -0.37 6.82 8.26
C HIS A 139 -0.28 6.96 6.74
N LEU A 140 -1.40 7.29 6.08
CA LEU A 140 -1.40 7.49 4.62
C LEU A 140 -0.56 8.69 4.19
N GLN A 141 -0.43 9.71 5.04
CA GLN A 141 0.47 10.83 4.82
C GLN A 141 1.94 10.38 4.89
N SER A 142 2.35 9.67 5.95
CA SER A 142 3.70 9.13 6.09
C SER A 142 4.05 8.17 4.93
N VAL A 143 3.12 7.30 4.54
CA VAL A 143 3.29 6.42 3.37
C VAL A 143 3.51 7.23 2.10
N SER A 144 2.78 8.32 1.90
CA SER A 144 2.97 9.22 0.75
C SER A 144 4.37 9.80 0.70
N GLU A 145 4.87 10.27 1.83
CA GLU A 145 6.20 10.87 1.95
C GLU A 145 7.28 9.84 1.63
N ARG A 146 7.16 8.61 2.15
CA ARG A 146 8.07 7.49 1.85
C ARG A 146 7.98 7.04 0.38
N VAL A 147 6.79 7.07 -0.23
CA VAL A 147 6.63 6.74 -1.65
C VAL A 147 7.36 7.76 -2.53
N LEU A 148 7.26 9.04 -2.18
CA LEU A 148 7.90 10.14 -2.92
C LEU A 148 9.41 10.23 -2.68
N SER A 149 9.92 9.88 -1.50
CA SER A 149 11.36 9.91 -1.20
C SER A 149 12.19 8.94 -2.05
N ASP A 150 11.57 7.90 -2.59
CA ASP A 150 12.24 6.90 -3.45
C ASP A 150 12.29 7.32 -4.93
N LEU A 151 11.86 8.54 -5.26
CA LEU A 151 12.07 9.13 -6.58
C LEU A 151 13.58 9.41 -6.78
N PRO A 152 14.23 8.86 -7.81
CA PRO A 152 15.63 9.17 -8.08
C PRO A 152 15.84 10.66 -8.39
N ASP A 153 16.91 11.24 -7.84
CA ASP A 153 17.38 12.62 -8.11
C ASP A 153 17.53 12.95 -9.61
N SER A 154 17.65 11.93 -10.46
CA SER A 154 17.74 12.12 -11.91
C SER A 154 16.39 12.48 -12.58
N MET A 155 15.25 12.32 -11.91
CA MET A 155 13.95 12.78 -12.43
C MET A 155 13.63 14.24 -12.08
N THR A 156 14.22 14.80 -11.00
CA THR A 156 14.15 16.24 -10.72
C THR A 156 15.01 17.05 -11.67
N ALA A 157 16.08 16.46 -12.24
CA ALA A 157 16.95 17.10 -13.23
C ALA A 157 16.37 17.19 -14.66
N LEU A 158 15.31 16.45 -15.00
CA LEU A 158 14.67 16.47 -16.32
C LEU A 158 13.53 17.50 -16.44
N ALA A 159 13.20 18.19 -15.35
CA ALA A 159 12.17 19.22 -15.28
C ALA A 159 12.75 20.65 -15.10
N GLY A 160 14.08 20.80 -15.18
CA GLY A 160 14.81 22.07 -15.06
C GLY A 160 15.51 22.46 -16.35
#